data_AF-A0A5B8U4V5-F1
#
_entry.id   AF-A0A5B8U4V5-F1
#
_cell.length_a   1.000
_cell.length_b   1.000
_cell.length_c   1.000
_cell.angle_alpha   90.00
_cell.angle_beta   90.00
_cell.angle_gamma   90.00
#
_symmetry.space_group_name_H-M   'P 1'
#
loop_
_entity.id
_entity.type
_entity.pdbx_description
1 polymer ?
#
loop_
_entity_poly.entity_id
_entity_poly.type
_entity_poly.pdbx_seq_one_letter_code
_entity_poly.pdbx_strand_id
1 'polypeptide(L)'
;MSRRDLAHVLSALWRSSGGAAGVAVPVAEVDRGIGRGRDDMRTPLDLAALAADGLVAEAPGGWALTDAGVQRLADDDALSRPGGGL
;
A
#
# COMPACT_ATOMS: atom_id res chain seq x y z
N MET A 1 3.48 -5.95 -11.63
CA MET A 1 2.44 -5.07 -11.05
C MET A 1 2.53 -3.69 -11.70
N SER A 2 1.42 -3.00 -12.01
CA SER A 2 1.48 -1.63 -12.53
C SER A 2 1.77 -0.62 -11.41
N ARG A 3 2.39 0.53 -11.73
CA ARG A 3 2.61 1.63 -10.77
C ARG A 3 1.30 2.10 -10.12
N ARG A 4 0.18 2.00 -10.83
CA ARG A 4 -1.15 2.34 -10.31
C ARG A 4 -1.65 1.32 -9.27
N ASP A 5 -1.43 0.03 -9.51
CA ASP A 5 -1.76 -1.01 -8.54
C ASP A 5 -0.94 -0.83 -7.27
N LEU A 6 0.36 -0.58 -7.40
CA LEU A 6 1.27 -0.30 -6.28
C LEU A 6 0.74 0.84 -5.39
N ALA A 7 0.37 1.98 -5.98
CA ALA A 7 -0.17 3.11 -5.24
C ALA A 7 -1.48 2.77 -4.51
N HIS A 8 -2.35 1.98 -5.12
CA HIS A 8 -3.59 1.54 -4.48
C HIS A 8 -3.35 0.63 -3.28
N VAL A 9 -2.40 -0.32 -3.37
CA VAL A 9 -2.06 -1.23 -2.27
C VAL A 9 -1.48 -0.48 -1.08
N LEU A 10 -0.48 0.37 -1.33
CA LEU A 10 0.15 1.16 -0.28
C LEU A 10 -0.87 2.11 0.38
N SER A 11 -1.75 2.74 -0.40
CA SER A 11 -2.80 3.62 0.12
C SER A 11 -3.88 2.87 0.93
N ALA A 12 -4.18 1.62 0.58
CA ALA A 12 -5.07 0.77 1.36
C ALA A 12 -4.43 0.38 2.70
N LEU A 13 -3.18 -0.07 2.67
CA LEU A 13 -2.41 -0.38 3.87
C LEU A 13 -2.30 0.84 4.80
N TRP A 14 -2.00 2.02 4.25
CA TRP A 14 -1.88 3.25 5.04
C TRP A 14 -3.20 3.64 5.70
N ARG A 15 -4.32 3.55 4.98
CA ARG A 15 -5.65 3.84 5.55
C ARG A 15 -6.03 2.84 6.64
N SER A 16 -5.75 1.55 6.44
CA SER A 16 -6.06 0.51 7.42
C SER A 16 -5.11 0.53 8.63
N SER A 17 -3.86 0.95 8.46
CA SER A 17 -2.89 1.09 9.56
C SER A 17 -2.99 2.41 10.32
N GLY A 18 -3.85 3.34 9.88
CA GLY A 18 -3.89 4.71 10.40
C GLY A 18 -2.62 5.51 10.09
N GLY A 19 -1.89 5.13 9.04
CA GLY A 19 -0.65 5.76 8.61
C GLY A 19 0.59 5.37 9.41
N ALA A 20 0.48 4.38 10.30
CA ALA A 20 1.59 3.88 11.08
C ALA A 20 2.33 2.75 10.37
N ALA A 21 3.67 2.77 10.46
CA ALA A 21 4.52 1.65 10.11
C ALA A 21 4.44 0.54 11.17
N GLY A 22 4.69 -0.71 10.77
CA GLY A 22 4.72 -1.86 11.67
C GLY A 22 3.36 -2.37 12.17
N VAL A 23 2.25 -1.73 11.80
CA VAL A 23 0.90 -2.22 12.11
C VAL A 23 0.50 -3.27 11.10
N ALA A 24 0.25 -4.49 11.58
CA ALA A 24 -0.20 -5.60 10.74
C ALA A 24 -1.65 -5.39 10.28
N VAL A 25 -1.87 -5.44 8.97
CA VAL A 25 -3.18 -5.36 8.33
C VAL A 25 -3.50 -6.70 7.66
N PRO A 26 -4.65 -7.32 7.96
CA PRO A 26 -5.07 -8.55 7.29
C PRO A 26 -5.24 -8.36 5.77
N VAL A 27 -4.83 -9.36 4.98
CA VAL A 27 -4.96 -9.32 3.50
C VAL A 27 -6.40 -9.03 3.06
N ALA A 28 -7.39 -9.62 3.74
CA ALA A 28 -8.81 -9.40 3.45
C ALA A 28 -9.29 -7.95 3.69
N GLU A 29 -8.55 -7.17 4.47
CA GLU A 29 -8.82 -5.75 4.72
C GLU A 29 -8.10 -4.87 3.70
N VAL A 30 -6.88 -5.26 3.30
CA VAL A 30 -6.17 -4.65 2.16
C VAL A 30 -6.99 -4.79 0.88
N ASP A 31 -7.49 -5.99 0.58
CA ASP A 31 -8.32 -6.26 -0.60
C ASP A 31 -9.60 -5.40 -0.61
N ARG A 32 -10.26 -5.28 0.55
CA ARG A 32 -11.44 -4.41 0.72
C ARG A 32 -11.10 -2.94 0.49
N GLY A 33 -9.96 -2.47 1.00
CA GLY A 33 -9.53 -1.07 0.90
C GLY A 33 -9.19 -0.63 -0.53
N ILE A 34 -8.78 -1.56 -1.40
CA ILE A 34 -8.49 -1.31 -2.82
C ILE A 34 -9.80 -1.24 -3.65
N GLY A 35 -10.92 -1.71 -3.11
CA GLY A 35 -12.19 -1.75 -3.84
C GLY A 35 -12.22 -2.79 -4.96
N ARG A 36 -11.33 -3.78 -4.92
CA ARG A 36 -11.41 -4.95 -5.81
C ARG A 36 -12.57 -5.82 -5.36
N GLY A 37 -13.74 -5.55 -5.93
CA GLY A 37 -14.83 -6.51 -5.92
C GLY A 37 -14.34 -7.84 -6.48
N ARG A 38 -14.90 -8.93 -5.96
CA ARG A 38 -14.63 -10.34 -6.29
C ARG A 38 -14.43 -10.65 -7.80
N ASP A 39 -14.86 -9.78 -8.70
CA ASP A 39 -14.83 -9.95 -10.16
C ASP A 39 -13.59 -9.38 -10.88
N ASP A 40 -12.76 -8.54 -10.24
CA ASP A 40 -11.50 -8.07 -10.84
C ASP A 40 -10.29 -8.81 -10.25
N MET A 41 -10.23 -10.11 -10.55
CA MET A 41 -9.19 -11.06 -10.12
C MET A 41 -7.92 -11.01 -11.02
N ARG A 42 -7.79 -10.05 -11.95
CA ARG A 42 -6.80 -10.14 -13.04
C ARG A 42 -5.36 -9.78 -12.68
N THR A 43 -5.06 -9.37 -11.45
CA THR A 43 -3.66 -9.21 -11.03
C THR A 43 -3.53 -9.62 -9.57
N PRO A 44 -2.91 -10.77 -9.26
CA PRO A 44 -2.61 -11.14 -7.88
C PRO A 44 -1.94 -9.98 -7.16
N LEU A 45 -2.41 -9.68 -5.95
CA LEU A 45 -1.78 -8.72 -5.06
C LEU A 45 -0.37 -9.25 -4.74
N ASP A 46 0.65 -8.73 -5.43
CA ASP A 46 2.02 -9.21 -5.29
C ASP A 46 2.70 -8.56 -4.08
N LEU A 47 2.20 -8.88 -2.88
CA LEU A 47 2.78 -8.43 -1.62
C LEU A 47 4.22 -8.91 -1.45
N ALA A 48 4.57 -10.04 -2.07
CA ALA A 48 5.93 -10.56 -2.10
C ALA A 48 6.88 -9.62 -2.88
N ALA A 49 6.46 -9.09 -4.03
CA ALA A 49 7.25 -8.09 -4.74
C ALA A 49 7.40 -6.78 -3.93
N LEU A 50 6.35 -6.34 -3.23
CA LEU A 50 6.43 -5.17 -2.34
C LEU A 50 7.38 -5.39 -1.16
N ALA A 51 7.43 -6.62 -0.66
CA ALA A 51 8.37 -7.04 0.38
C ALA A 51 9.80 -7.04 -0.13
N ALA A 52 10.01 -7.52 -1.37
CA ALA A 52 11.30 -7.48 -2.04
C ALA A 52 11.80 -6.05 -2.27
N ASP A 53 10.89 -5.11 -2.53
CA ASP A 53 11.16 -3.67 -2.63
C ASP A 53 11.34 -2.99 -1.25
N GLY A 54 11.15 -3.72 -0.14
CA GLY A 54 11.30 -3.21 1.23
C GLY A 54 10.22 -2.23 1.68
N LEU A 55 9.09 -2.15 0.96
CA LEU A 55 8.00 -1.19 1.23
C LEU A 55 6.97 -1.73 2.22
N VAL A 56 6.86 -3.06 2.29
CA VAL A 56 6.01 -3.76 3.25
C VAL A 56 6.81 -4.91 3.87
N ALA A 57 6.36 -5.36 5.03
CA ALA A 57 6.90 -6.55 5.69
C ALA A 57 5.76 -7.48 6.08
N GLU A 58 6.02 -8.78 6.01
CA GLU A 58 5.11 -9.78 6.58
C GLU A 58 5.13 -9.65 8.10
N ALA A 59 3.94 -9.64 8.70
CA ALA A 59 3.75 -9.54 10.14
C ALA A 59 2.77 -10.61 10.62
N PRO A 60 2.79 -11.03 11.89
CA PRO A 60 1.82 -11.98 12.41
C PRO A 60 0.39 -11.51 12.15
N GLY A 61 -0.35 -12.24 11.32
CA GLY A 61 -1.74 -11.93 10.98
C GLY A 61 -1.94 -11.03 9.76
N GLY A 62 -0.89 -10.64 9.02
CA GLY A 62 -1.04 -9.85 7.81
C GLY A 62 0.24 -9.18 7.32
N TRP A 63 0.10 -7.96 6.81
CA TRP A 63 1.18 -7.19 6.21
C TRP A 63 1.23 -5.80 6.82
N ALA A 64 2.44 -5.31 7.06
CA ALA A 64 2.67 -3.99 7.63
C ALA A 64 3.44 -3.12 6.66
N LEU A 65 3.16 -1.81 6.65
CA LEU A 65 4.04 -0.84 6.00
C LEU A 65 5.37 -0.78 6.73
N THR A 66 6.46 -0.68 5.97
CA THR A 66 7.75 -0.23 6.50
C THR A 66 7.80 1.29 6.50
N ASP A 67 8.79 1.86 7.18
CA ASP A 67 9.05 3.31 7.12
C ASP A 67 9.29 3.78 5.67
N ALA A 68 9.94 2.96 4.84
CA ALA A 68 10.15 3.23 3.42
C ALA A 68 8.83 3.25 2.64
N GLY A 69 7.89 2.35 2.96
CA GLY A 69 6.55 2.35 2.40
C GLY A 69 5.75 3.61 2.74
N VAL A 70 5.83 4.07 3.99
CA VAL A 70 5.20 5.32 4.44
C VAL A 70 5.81 6.53 3.74
N GLN A 71 7.14 6.60 3.65
CA GLN A 71 7.83 7.71 2.98
C GLN A 71 7.46 7.78 1.49
N ARG A 72 7.41 6.63 0.81
CA ARG A 72 7.02 6.56 -0.59
C ARG A 72 5.62 7.09 -0.87
N LEU A 73 4.68 6.88 0.06
CA LEU A 73 3.32 7.45 -0.05
C LEU A 73 3.33 8.97 0.12
N ALA A 74 4.15 9.50 1.03
CA ALA A 74 4.32 10.94 1.19
C ALA A 74 4.90 11.58 -0.07
N ASP A 75 5.89 10.93 -0.71
CA ASP A 75 6.48 11.40 -1.96
C ASP A 75 5.46 11.36 -3.12
N ASP A 76 4.61 10.34 -3.19
CA ASP A 76 3.58 10.21 -4.24
C ASP A 76 2.42 11.22 -4.06
N ASP A 77 2.04 11.57 -2.82
CA ASP A 77 1.09 12.67 -2.53
C ASP A 77 1.70 14.03 -2.91
N ALA A 78 2.99 14.23 -2.63
CA ALA A 78 3.72 15.44 -3.04
C ALA A 78 3.82 15.57 -4.57
N LEU A 79 4.05 14.46 -5.29
CA LEU A 79 4.11 14.43 -6.75
C LEU A 79 2.73 14.58 -7.41
N SER A 80 1.66 14.13 -6.74
CA SER A 80 0.28 14.18 -7.24
C SER A 80 -0.39 15.54 -7.02
N ARG A 81 0.20 16.43 -6.21
CA ARG A 81 -0.19 17.84 -6.09
C ARG A 81 0.73 18.72 -6.94
N PRO A 82 0.44 18.95 -8.25
CA PRO A 82 1.12 20.00 -8.99
C PRO A 82 0.60 21.36 -8.52
N GLY A 83 1.16 21.90 -7.44
CA GLY A 83 0.81 23.25 -6.97
C GLY A 83 1.01 23.49 -5.48
N GLY A 84 2.18 24.01 -5.13
CA GLY A 84 2.51 24.55 -3.82
C GLY A 84 4.01 24.83 -3.81
N GLY A 85 4.51 25.90 -4.40
CA GLY A 85 4.08 27.28 -4.19
C GLY A 85 5.25 27.98 -3.51
N LEU A 86 6.04 28.69 -4.31
CA LEU A 86 6.77 29.91 -3.92
C LEU A 86 6.51 30.93 -5.03
#